data_AF-A0A1V4R0D4-F1
#
_entry.id   AF-A0A1V4R0D4-F1
#
_cell.length_a   1.000
_cell.length_b   1.000
_cell.length_c   1.000
_cell.angle_alpha   90.00
_cell.angle_beta   90.00
_cell.angle_gamma   90.00
#
_symmetry.space_group_name_H-M   'P 1'
#
loop_
_entity.id
_entity.type
_entity.pdbx_description
1 polymer ?
#
loop_
_entity_poly.entity_id
_entity_poly.type
_entity_poly.pdbx_seq_one_letter_code
_entity_poly.pdbx_strand_id
1 'polypeptide(L)'
;MIQTNSRLKVADNTGAKRVMCIRVLGGSRVRYAQIGDLIIVSVKDAMPGGTVKKGEVARAVVVRTKKGVKRRFQSPIFNSNFAVPKLLEGIMKVSKGDTVQVIAGEDIGHRGQVLRVFPKRERAIVEGANFIKRHTKARRTGEQSGIVEKEAPVHLSNLMVVCPKCDAPVRVKRRTLEDGSRVRVCGKCKEILSVA
;
A
#
# COMPACT_ATOMS: atom_id res chain seq x y z
N MET A 1 1.02 -24.87 10.63
CA MET A 1 2.00 -24.60 9.58
C MET A 1 1.18 -24.10 8.41
N ILE A 2 1.49 -22.91 7.92
CA ILE A 2 0.72 -22.24 6.87
C ILE A 2 1.60 -22.18 5.63
N GLN A 3 1.08 -22.61 4.50
CA GLN A 3 1.75 -22.61 3.20
C GLN A 3 0.85 -21.99 2.14
N THR A 4 1.39 -21.82 0.94
CA THR A 4 0.59 -21.46 -0.25
C THR A 4 -0.64 -22.35 -0.37
N ASN A 5 -1.79 -21.75 -0.74
CA ASN A 5 -3.12 -22.36 -0.82
C ASN A 5 -3.75 -22.80 0.53
N SER A 6 -3.10 -22.53 1.67
CA SER A 6 -3.72 -22.79 2.98
C SER A 6 -4.91 -21.86 3.23
N ARG A 7 -6.05 -22.44 3.62
CA ARG A 7 -7.22 -21.68 4.07
C ARG A 7 -7.11 -21.35 5.55
N LEU A 8 -7.33 -20.08 5.89
CA LEU A 8 -7.19 -19.54 7.24
C LEU A 8 -8.52 -18.89 7.64
N LYS A 9 -8.87 -19.04 8.92
CA LYS A 9 -9.96 -18.27 9.52
C LYS A 9 -9.44 -16.87 9.80
N VAL A 10 -10.31 -15.90 9.62
CA VAL A 10 -10.00 -14.51 9.90
C VAL A 10 -10.40 -14.19 11.35
N ALA A 11 -9.52 -13.50 12.07
CA ALA A 11 -9.72 -13.12 13.47
C ALA A 11 -9.76 -11.59 13.63
N ASP A 12 -10.60 -10.92 12.86
CA ASP A 12 -10.75 -9.46 12.93
C ASP A 12 -12.18 -9.01 12.61
N ASN A 13 -12.40 -7.70 12.76
CA ASN A 13 -13.69 -7.05 12.51
C ASN A 13 -13.80 -6.53 11.07
N THR A 14 -12.95 -6.95 10.13
CA THR A 14 -12.97 -6.42 8.74
C THR A 14 -14.11 -7.01 7.89
N GLY A 15 -14.86 -7.97 8.44
CA GLY A 15 -15.96 -8.66 7.78
C GLY A 15 -15.53 -9.84 6.90
N ALA A 16 -14.24 -10.10 6.77
CA ALA A 16 -13.75 -11.32 6.11
C ALA A 16 -13.93 -12.53 7.04
N LYS A 17 -14.44 -13.65 6.53
CA LYS A 17 -14.62 -14.90 7.29
C LYS A 17 -13.50 -15.90 7.03
N ARG A 18 -13.12 -16.05 5.77
CA ARG A 18 -12.12 -17.02 5.32
C ARG A 18 -11.20 -16.39 4.28
N VAL A 19 -9.92 -16.62 4.45
CA VAL A 19 -8.88 -16.17 3.51
C VAL A 19 -8.02 -17.35 3.07
N MET A 20 -7.46 -17.27 1.87
CA MET A 20 -6.53 -18.26 1.33
C MET A 20 -5.17 -17.61 1.14
N CYS A 21 -4.12 -18.23 1.68
CA CYS A 21 -2.74 -17.79 1.47
C CYS A 21 -2.34 -17.97 0.01
N ILE A 22 -1.97 -16.87 -0.66
CA ILE A 22 -1.38 -16.88 -2.00
C ILE A 22 0.14 -17.04 -1.90
N ARG A 23 0.77 -16.37 -0.94
CA ARG A 23 2.23 -16.35 -0.81
C ARG A 23 2.66 -16.03 0.62
N VAL A 24 3.67 -16.75 1.11
CA VAL A 24 4.39 -16.40 2.33
C VAL A 24 5.50 -15.41 2.01
N LEU A 25 5.60 -14.31 2.76
CA LEU A 25 6.69 -13.34 2.62
C LEU A 25 7.86 -13.77 3.49
N GLY A 26 9.10 -13.62 3.00
CA GLY A 26 10.30 -14.05 3.73
C GLY A 26 11.47 -14.56 2.86
N GLY A 27 11.29 -14.67 1.54
CA GLY A 27 12.35 -15.08 0.59
C GLY A 27 11.96 -16.30 -0.26
N SER A 28 12.85 -16.72 -1.17
CA SER A 28 12.60 -17.85 -2.10
C SER A 28 12.64 -19.22 -1.43
N ARG A 29 13.37 -19.35 -0.31
CA ARG A 29 13.49 -20.61 0.45
C ARG A 29 12.41 -20.79 1.51
N VAL A 30 11.58 -19.77 1.77
CA VAL A 30 10.56 -19.82 2.82
C VAL A 30 9.29 -20.47 2.27
N ARG A 31 9.05 -21.73 2.66
CA ARG A 31 7.88 -22.51 2.25
C ARG A 31 6.70 -22.40 3.23
N TYR A 32 6.97 -22.03 4.48
CA TYR A 32 6.00 -22.05 5.57
C TYR A 32 6.05 -20.74 6.37
N ALA A 33 4.88 -20.24 6.73
CA ALA A 33 4.72 -19.11 7.65
C ALA A 33 4.59 -19.61 9.10
N GLN A 34 5.30 -18.92 10.01
CA GLN A 34 5.21 -19.02 11.46
C GLN A 34 4.28 -17.94 12.03
N ILE A 35 4.09 -17.93 13.36
CA ILE A 35 3.32 -16.89 14.03
C ILE A 35 4.11 -15.57 13.96
N GLY A 36 3.43 -14.48 13.60
CA GLY A 36 4.02 -13.15 13.41
C GLY A 36 4.40 -12.85 11.95
N ASP A 37 4.47 -13.87 11.09
CA ASP A 37 4.84 -13.67 9.69
C ASP A 37 3.74 -13.00 8.88
N LEU A 38 4.18 -12.22 7.89
CA LEU A 38 3.31 -11.58 6.91
C LEU A 38 3.07 -12.52 5.73
N ILE A 39 1.80 -12.67 5.36
CA ILE A 39 1.36 -13.47 4.23
C ILE A 39 0.47 -12.63 3.30
N ILE A 40 0.53 -12.91 2.00
CA ILE A 40 -0.42 -12.36 1.03
C ILE A 40 -1.59 -13.34 0.95
N VAL A 41 -2.81 -12.85 1.14
CA VAL A 41 -4.03 -13.65 1.17
C VAL A 41 -5.08 -13.12 0.21
N SER A 42 -5.91 -14.02 -0.33
CA SER A 42 -7.16 -13.66 -1.02
C SER A 42 -8.35 -13.98 -0.16
N VAL A 43 -9.33 -13.09 -0.14
CA VAL A 43 -10.58 -13.26 0.62
C VAL A 43 -11.49 -14.21 -0.15
N LYS A 44 -11.85 -15.34 0.47
CA LYS A 44 -12.73 -16.35 -0.14
C LYS A 44 -14.17 -16.22 0.32
N ASP A 45 -14.38 -15.72 1.52
CA ASP A 45 -15.70 -15.52 2.12
C ASP A 45 -15.68 -14.25 2.98
N ALA A 46 -16.72 -13.43 2.84
CA ALA A 46 -16.88 -12.15 3.50
C ALA A 46 -18.37 -11.86 3.78
N MET A 47 -18.65 -11.11 4.84
CA MET A 47 -19.99 -10.65 5.16
C MET A 47 -20.47 -9.59 4.15
N PRO A 48 -21.75 -9.61 3.75
CA PRO A 48 -22.33 -8.55 2.94
C PRO A 48 -22.30 -7.24 3.75
N GLY A 49 -21.66 -6.20 3.22
CA GLY A 49 -21.47 -4.91 3.90
C GLY A 49 -20.18 -4.76 4.73
N GLY A 50 -19.31 -5.78 4.75
CA GLY A 50 -17.98 -5.67 5.37
C GLY A 50 -17.04 -4.75 4.59
N THR A 51 -15.97 -4.29 5.24
CA THR A 51 -14.92 -3.44 4.64
C THR A 51 -14.22 -4.12 3.46
N VAL A 52 -14.19 -5.45 3.45
CA VAL A 52 -13.44 -6.28 2.48
C VAL A 52 -14.39 -7.09 1.60
N LYS A 53 -14.15 -7.09 0.29
CA LYS A 53 -14.96 -7.83 -0.69
C LYS A 53 -14.41 -9.23 -0.96
N LYS A 54 -15.28 -10.17 -1.35
CA LYS A 54 -14.85 -11.49 -1.83
C LYS A 54 -13.94 -11.34 -3.06
N GLY A 55 -12.82 -12.06 -3.06
CA GLY A 55 -11.79 -12.02 -4.11
C GLY A 55 -10.70 -10.96 -3.89
N GLU A 56 -10.87 -10.06 -2.93
CA GLU A 56 -9.88 -9.02 -2.64
C GLU A 56 -8.58 -9.62 -2.09
N VAL A 57 -7.45 -9.06 -2.51
CA VAL A 57 -6.12 -9.48 -2.08
C VAL A 57 -5.62 -8.53 -0.99
N ALA A 58 -5.28 -9.07 0.18
CA ALA A 58 -4.80 -8.32 1.32
C ALA A 58 -3.52 -8.94 1.88
N ARG A 59 -2.76 -8.16 2.66
CA ARG A 59 -1.72 -8.73 3.53
C ARG A 59 -2.35 -9.10 4.86
N ALA A 60 -1.92 -10.21 5.44
CA ALA A 60 -2.38 -10.65 6.74
C ALA A 60 -1.19 -11.05 7.61
N VAL A 61 -1.32 -10.84 8.92
CA VAL A 61 -0.36 -11.37 9.90
C VAL A 61 -0.91 -12.69 10.41
N VAL A 62 -0.06 -13.71 10.43
CA VAL A 62 -0.38 -14.98 11.06
C VAL A 62 -0.38 -14.79 12.57
N VAL A 63 -1.55 -14.86 13.20
CA VAL A 63 -1.65 -14.72 14.66
C VAL A 63 -1.64 -16.07 15.36
N ARG A 64 -2.13 -17.14 14.70
CA ARG A 64 -2.17 -18.49 15.28
C ARG A 64 -1.98 -19.57 14.22
N THR A 65 -1.22 -20.60 14.57
CA THR A 65 -1.05 -21.80 13.75
C THR A 65 -1.45 -23.05 14.52
N LYS A 66 -2.23 -23.95 13.90
CA LYS A 66 -2.63 -25.27 14.41
C LYS A 66 -1.43 -26.21 14.66
N LYS A 67 -0.38 -26.09 13.85
CA LYS A 67 0.86 -26.89 13.94
C LYS A 67 2.05 -25.93 13.97
N GLY A 68 2.97 -26.05 14.92
CA GLY A 68 4.25 -25.30 14.87
C GLY A 68 4.78 -24.83 16.22
N VAL A 69 3.93 -24.40 17.14
CA VAL A 69 4.35 -24.05 18.52
C VAL A 69 4.05 -25.22 19.43
N LYS A 70 5.07 -26.00 19.76
CA LYS A 70 5.02 -26.98 20.85
C LYS A 70 5.60 -26.31 22.10
N ARG A 71 4.80 -26.14 23.15
CA ARG A 71 5.38 -25.88 24.48
C ARG A 71 6.08 -27.15 24.95
N ARG A 72 7.13 -27.01 25.75
CA ARG A 72 8.00 -28.11 26.22
C ARG A 72 7.24 -29.29 26.86
N PHE A 73 5.97 -29.08 27.27
CA PHE A 73 5.14 -30.09 27.94
C PHE A 73 3.64 -30.09 27.56
N GLN A 74 3.21 -29.51 26.43
CA GLN A 74 1.77 -29.54 26.08
C GLN A 74 1.50 -29.78 24.59
N SER A 75 0.43 -30.52 24.34
CA SER A 75 -0.18 -30.71 23.02
C SER A 75 -0.56 -29.36 22.40
N PRO A 76 -0.62 -29.26 21.05
CA PRO A 76 -1.02 -28.01 20.39
C PRO A 76 -2.41 -27.58 20.88
N ILE A 77 -2.47 -26.41 21.51
CA ILE A 77 -3.65 -25.89 22.23
C ILE A 77 -4.78 -25.50 21.25
N PHE A 78 -4.50 -25.41 19.94
CA PHE A 78 -5.42 -24.82 18.96
C PHE A 78 -5.71 -25.70 17.76
N ASN A 79 -7.00 -25.90 17.46
CA ASN A 79 -7.47 -26.71 16.32
C ASN A 79 -7.59 -25.96 14.98
N SER A 80 -7.32 -24.65 14.93
CA SER A 80 -7.53 -23.79 13.74
C SER A 80 -6.39 -22.80 13.51
N ASN A 81 -6.07 -22.52 12.24
CA ASN A 81 -5.17 -21.42 11.87
C ASN A 81 -5.96 -20.10 11.78
N PHE A 82 -5.43 -19.03 12.36
CA PHE A 82 -6.00 -17.69 12.27
C PHE A 82 -5.02 -16.68 11.68
N ALA A 83 -5.52 -15.83 10.81
CA ALA A 83 -4.80 -14.67 10.30
C ALA A 83 -5.65 -13.41 10.50
N VAL A 84 -4.98 -12.31 10.78
CA VAL A 84 -5.61 -11.00 10.85
C VAL A 84 -5.26 -10.28 9.55
N PRO A 85 -6.23 -10.07 8.63
CA PRO A 85 -6.12 -9.09 7.58
C PRO A 85 -5.59 -7.78 8.16
N LYS A 86 -4.36 -7.44 7.77
CA LYS A 86 -3.90 -6.07 7.95
C LYS A 86 -4.56 -5.35 6.79
N LEU A 87 -5.62 -4.59 7.06
CA LEU A 87 -6.09 -3.61 6.09
C LEU A 87 -4.84 -2.85 5.68
N LEU A 88 -4.44 -3.05 4.43
CA LEU A 88 -3.49 -2.18 3.78
C LEU A 88 -4.27 -0.88 3.58
N GLU A 89 -4.45 -0.13 4.67
CA GLU A 89 -4.21 1.29 4.59
C GLU A 89 -2.80 1.39 4.06
N GLY A 90 -2.72 1.41 2.73
CA GLY A 90 -1.48 1.39 1.99
C GLY A 90 -0.59 2.42 2.65
N ILE A 91 0.62 2.01 3.01
CA ILE A 91 1.62 2.93 3.52
C ILE A 91 2.07 3.78 2.33
N MET A 92 1.17 4.58 1.79
CA MET A 92 1.44 5.46 0.69
C MET A 92 2.32 6.56 1.25
N LYS A 93 3.46 6.73 0.60
CA LYS A 93 4.46 7.72 0.97
C LYS A 93 4.01 9.12 0.54
N VAL A 94 3.13 9.18 -0.46
CA VAL A 94 2.69 10.38 -1.16
C VAL A 94 1.18 10.46 -1.14
N SER A 95 0.67 11.66 -0.85
CA SER A 95 -0.75 12.04 -0.84
C SER A 95 -1.03 13.12 -1.88
N LYS A 96 -2.31 13.32 -2.21
CA LYS A 96 -2.73 14.43 -3.08
C LYS A 96 -2.34 15.76 -2.42
N GLY A 97 -1.79 16.69 -3.20
CA GLY A 97 -1.35 18.00 -2.72
C GLY A 97 0.05 18.02 -2.12
N ASP A 98 0.74 16.88 -2.00
CA ASP A 98 2.15 16.88 -1.61
C ASP A 98 3.00 17.49 -2.73
N THR A 99 4.02 18.26 -2.34
CA THR A 99 5.09 18.67 -3.25
C THR A 99 6.11 17.55 -3.33
N VAL A 100 6.37 17.06 -4.54
CA VAL A 100 7.30 15.95 -4.78
C VAL A 100 8.37 16.32 -5.80
N GLN A 101 9.51 15.66 -5.69
CA GLN A 101 10.60 15.72 -6.65
C GLN A 101 10.76 14.36 -7.33
N VAL A 102 10.93 14.37 -8.66
CA VAL A 102 11.24 13.18 -9.45
C VAL A 102 12.72 12.85 -9.29
N ILE A 103 13.02 11.62 -8.88
CA ILE A 103 14.39 11.15 -8.61
C ILE A 103 14.96 10.42 -9.84
N ALA A 104 14.11 9.73 -10.58
CA ALA A 104 14.49 8.83 -11.68
C ALA A 104 13.45 8.90 -12.80
N GLY A 105 13.92 8.94 -14.05
CA GLY A 105 13.08 9.04 -15.25
C GLY A 105 13.66 10.01 -16.26
N GLU A 106 12.84 10.51 -17.16
CA GLU A 106 13.21 11.58 -18.10
C GLU A 106 13.18 12.94 -17.38
N ASP A 107 12.21 13.16 -16.49
CA ASP A 107 12.03 14.43 -15.75
C ASP A 107 12.83 14.49 -14.43
N ILE A 108 14.07 13.97 -14.40
CA ILE A 108 14.87 13.94 -13.16
C ILE A 108 15.08 15.36 -12.61
N GLY A 109 14.85 15.52 -11.31
CA GLY A 109 15.03 16.78 -10.60
C GLY A 109 13.81 17.70 -10.64
N HIS A 110 12.83 17.43 -11.51
CA HIS A 110 11.61 18.23 -11.62
C HIS A 110 10.81 18.18 -10.31
N ARG A 111 10.30 19.34 -9.89
CA ARG A 111 9.48 19.52 -8.69
C ARG A 111 8.07 19.88 -9.11
N GLY A 112 7.07 19.20 -8.55
CA GLY A 112 5.67 19.46 -8.85
C GLY A 112 4.74 19.00 -7.74
N GLN A 113 3.50 19.47 -7.79
CA GLN A 113 2.45 19.02 -6.87
C GLN A 113 1.77 17.76 -7.39
N VAL A 114 1.31 16.92 -6.48
CA VAL A 114 0.60 15.69 -6.82
C VAL A 114 -0.88 15.98 -7.04
N LEU A 115 -1.31 15.93 -8.31
CA LEU A 115 -2.71 16.15 -8.68
C LEU A 115 -3.60 14.99 -8.25
N ARG A 116 -3.17 13.76 -8.55
CA ARG A 116 -3.94 12.53 -8.29
C ARG A 116 -3.02 11.36 -8.00
N VAL A 117 -3.44 10.50 -7.08
CA VAL A 117 -2.75 9.26 -6.73
C VAL A 117 -3.65 8.07 -7.06
N PHE A 118 -3.07 7.00 -7.59
CA PHE A 118 -3.73 5.73 -7.92
C PHE A 118 -3.16 4.61 -7.02
N PRO A 119 -3.71 4.38 -5.82
CA PRO A 119 -3.19 3.40 -4.86
C PRO A 119 -3.05 1.98 -5.40
N LYS A 120 -4.06 1.51 -6.12
CA LYS A 120 -4.08 0.15 -6.67
C LYS A 120 -3.00 -0.12 -7.72
N ARG A 121 -2.50 0.93 -8.38
CA ARG A 121 -1.52 0.85 -9.47
C ARG A 121 -0.16 1.44 -9.09
N GLU A 122 -0.01 1.87 -7.84
CA GLU A 122 1.20 2.52 -7.30
C GLU A 122 1.74 3.68 -8.17
N ARG A 123 0.83 4.50 -8.72
CA ARG A 123 1.17 5.63 -9.61
C ARG A 123 0.59 6.95 -9.11
N ALA A 124 1.18 8.06 -9.50
CA ALA A 124 0.70 9.42 -9.23
C ALA A 124 0.90 10.33 -10.45
N ILE A 125 -0.03 11.25 -10.68
CA ILE A 125 0.13 12.33 -11.67
C ILE A 125 0.72 13.52 -10.94
N VAL A 126 1.84 14.02 -11.44
CA VAL A 126 2.57 15.15 -10.88
C VAL A 126 2.53 16.28 -11.90
N GLU A 127 2.29 17.48 -11.42
CA GLU A 127 2.22 18.68 -12.26
C GLU A 127 3.55 18.92 -12.99
N GLY A 128 3.46 19.11 -14.31
CA GLY A 128 4.62 19.38 -15.16
C GLY A 128 5.59 18.20 -15.32
N ALA A 129 5.21 16.98 -14.92
CA ALA A 129 6.04 15.80 -15.09
C ALA A 129 5.44 14.81 -16.10
N ASN A 130 6.31 14.14 -16.86
CA ASN A 130 6.02 13.00 -17.71
C ASN A 130 4.94 13.30 -18.75
N PHE A 131 5.24 14.23 -19.66
CA PHE A 131 4.33 14.60 -20.75
C PHE A 131 4.25 13.50 -21.81
N ILE A 132 3.03 13.16 -22.20
CA ILE A 132 2.77 12.28 -23.33
C ILE A 132 2.00 13.04 -24.41
N LYS A 133 2.43 12.86 -25.66
CA LYS A 133 1.70 13.33 -26.83
C LYS A 133 0.51 12.43 -27.08
N ARG A 134 -0.70 12.97 -26.96
CA ARG A 134 -1.95 12.23 -27.15
C ARG A 134 -2.77 12.82 -28.29
N HIS A 135 -2.88 12.06 -29.37
CA HIS A 135 -3.83 12.35 -30.44
C HIS A 135 -5.25 12.34 -29.87
N THR A 136 -5.88 13.50 -29.84
CA THR A 136 -7.23 13.67 -29.31
C THR A 136 -8.12 14.16 -30.46
N LYS A 137 -9.19 13.42 -30.73
CA LYS A 137 -10.24 13.85 -31.66
C LYS A 137 -11.14 14.86 -30.95
N ALA A 138 -11.39 16.01 -31.57
CA ALA A 138 -12.36 16.99 -31.09
C ALA A 138 -13.76 16.36 -31.04
N ARG A 139 -14.51 16.59 -29.96
CA ARG A 139 -15.89 16.07 -29.81
C ARG A 139 -16.94 17.17 -29.86
N ARG A 140 -16.54 18.43 -29.66
CA ARG A 140 -17.42 19.61 -29.73
C ARG A 140 -16.94 20.58 -30.79
N THR A 141 -17.87 21.26 -31.45
CA THR A 141 -17.59 22.37 -32.36
C THR A 141 -16.86 23.47 -31.58
N GLY A 142 -15.56 23.66 -31.84
CA GLY A 142 -14.69 24.61 -31.14
C GLY A 142 -13.49 23.99 -30.41
N GLU A 143 -13.44 22.67 -30.21
CA GLU A 143 -12.24 22.00 -29.71
C GLU A 143 -11.24 21.77 -30.85
N GLN A 144 -9.97 22.12 -30.64
CA GLN A 144 -8.92 21.83 -31.61
C GLN A 144 -8.66 20.32 -31.67
N SER A 145 -8.79 19.73 -32.86
CA SER A 145 -8.32 18.38 -33.14
C SER A 145 -6.81 18.43 -33.33
N GLY A 146 -6.07 17.62 -32.56
CA GLY A 146 -4.61 17.72 -32.61
C GLY A 146 -3.87 16.80 -31.65
N ILE A 147 -2.55 16.97 -31.66
CA ILE A 147 -1.64 16.33 -30.72
C ILE A 147 -1.66 17.17 -29.45
N VAL A 148 -2.36 16.70 -28.41
CA VAL A 148 -2.43 17.39 -27.12
C VAL A 148 -1.40 16.75 -26.20
N GLU A 149 -0.55 17.58 -25.59
CA GLU A 149 0.37 17.14 -24.54
C GLU A 149 -0.39 17.03 -23.22
N LYS A 150 -0.33 15.86 -22.58
CA LYS A 150 -1.00 15.59 -21.30
C LYS A 150 -0.02 14.94 -20.34
N GLU A 151 -0.12 15.29 -19.07
CA GLU A 151 0.66 14.67 -18.00
C GLU A 151 0.27 13.21 -17.83
N ALA A 152 1.27 12.34 -17.70
CA ALA A 152 1.09 10.92 -17.51
C ALA A 152 1.50 10.47 -16.09
N PRO A 153 0.91 9.37 -15.58
CA PRO A 153 1.22 8.93 -14.23
C PRO A 153 2.65 8.39 -14.09
N VAL A 154 3.38 8.95 -13.13
CA VAL A 154 4.72 8.52 -12.69
C VAL A 154 4.59 7.44 -11.61
N HIS A 155 5.55 6.52 -11.54
CA HIS A 155 5.58 5.49 -10.51
C HIS A 155 5.97 6.07 -9.14
N LEU A 156 5.29 5.67 -8.06
CA LEU A 156 5.52 6.21 -6.71
C LEU A 156 6.96 6.01 -6.19
N SER A 157 7.67 5.00 -6.67
CA SER A 157 9.09 4.78 -6.30
C SER A 157 10.02 5.88 -6.77
N ASN A 158 9.65 6.58 -7.86
CA ASN A 158 10.47 7.59 -8.49
C ASN A 158 10.16 9.00 -7.94
N LEU A 159 9.24 9.09 -6.98
CA LEU A 159 8.81 10.34 -6.36
C LEU A 159 9.29 10.41 -4.91
N MET A 160 9.85 11.55 -4.53
CA MET A 160 10.22 11.87 -3.15
C MET A 160 9.48 13.11 -2.68
N VAL A 161 8.94 13.07 -1.45
CA VAL A 161 8.30 14.24 -0.86
C VAL A 161 9.35 15.29 -0.54
N VAL A 162 9.12 16.52 -0.97
CA VAL A 162 9.91 17.68 -0.61
C VAL A 162 9.36 18.23 0.70
N CYS A 163 10.22 18.40 1.70
CA CYS A 163 9.81 18.99 2.96
C CYS A 163 9.78 20.52 2.85
N PRO A 164 8.72 21.19 3.32
CA PRO A 164 8.58 22.65 3.21
C PRO A 164 9.62 23.44 4.03
N LYS A 165 10.32 22.79 4.96
CA LYS A 165 11.31 23.44 5.82
C LYS A 165 12.74 23.30 5.34
N CYS A 166 13.07 22.18 4.70
CA CYS A 166 14.45 21.87 4.32
C CYS A 166 14.66 21.84 2.81
N ASP A 167 13.61 22.09 2.01
CA ASP A 167 13.58 22.13 0.54
C ASP A 167 14.32 20.98 -0.16
N ALA A 168 14.48 19.88 0.56
CA ALA A 168 15.21 18.71 0.13
C ALA A 168 14.23 17.56 -0.04
N PRO A 169 14.51 16.66 -1.00
CA PRO A 169 13.79 15.40 -1.10
C PRO A 169 14.08 14.55 0.14
N VAL A 170 13.05 14.20 0.88
CA VAL A 170 13.17 13.46 2.15
C VAL A 170 12.34 12.19 2.15
N ARG A 171 12.78 11.24 2.98
CA ARG A 171 12.00 10.04 3.28
C ARG A 171 10.97 10.38 4.34
N VAL A 172 9.72 10.00 4.09
CA VAL A 172 8.61 10.16 5.04
C VAL A 172 8.65 9.06 6.10
N LYS A 173 8.65 9.47 7.37
CA LYS A 173 8.46 8.62 8.55
C LYS A 173 7.05 8.84 9.10
N ARG A 174 6.59 7.98 10.03
CA ARG A 174 5.31 8.14 10.72
C ARG A 174 5.55 8.23 12.21
N ARG A 175 4.81 9.09 12.90
CA ARG A 175 4.81 9.21 14.35
C ARG A 175 3.36 9.25 14.83
N THR A 176 3.08 8.62 15.96
CA THR A 176 1.80 8.77 16.64
C THR A 176 1.94 9.92 17.64
N LEU A 177 1.00 10.86 17.61
CA LEU A 177 0.90 11.93 18.61
C LEU A 177 0.21 11.41 19.87
N GLU A 178 0.24 12.21 20.93
CA GLU A 178 -0.39 11.88 22.22
C GLU A 178 -1.91 11.74 22.10
N ASP A 179 -2.52 12.44 21.14
CA ASP A 179 -3.95 12.36 20.79
C ASP A 179 -4.34 11.08 20.03
N GLY A 180 -3.38 10.16 19.79
CA GLY A 180 -3.60 8.92 19.03
C GLY A 180 -3.64 9.08 17.51
N SER A 181 -3.57 10.31 16.99
CA SER A 181 -3.50 10.58 15.54
C SER A 181 -2.12 10.18 14.96
N ARG A 182 -2.13 9.64 13.73
CA ARG A 182 -0.92 9.20 13.01
C ARG A 182 -0.50 10.28 12.03
N VAL A 183 0.64 10.92 12.28
CA VAL A 183 1.17 11.99 11.42
C VAL A 183 2.36 11.54 10.59
N ARG A 184 2.51 12.15 9.41
CA ARG A 184 3.69 11.98 8.54
C ARG A 184 4.76 12.98 8.97
N VAL A 185 5.97 12.50 9.22
CA VAL A 185 7.11 13.31 9.67
C VAL A 185 8.29 13.20 8.71
N CYS A 186 9.02 14.30 8.56
CA CYS A 186 10.23 14.37 7.75
C CYS A 186 11.35 13.53 8.36
N GLY A 187 12.04 12.74 7.53
CA GLY A 187 13.16 11.91 7.98
C GLY A 187 14.38 12.68 8.48
N LYS A 188 14.57 13.93 8.01
CA LYS A 188 15.71 14.81 8.35
C LYS A 188 15.40 15.74 9.53
N CYS A 189 14.43 16.66 9.36
CA CYS A 189 14.09 17.65 10.39
C CYS A 189 13.05 17.19 11.42
N LYS A 190 12.50 15.97 11.29
CA LYS A 190 11.44 15.40 12.17
C LYS A 190 10.14 16.21 12.23
N GLU A 191 9.98 17.17 11.34
CA GLU A 191 8.80 18.03 11.24
C GLU A 191 7.59 17.32 10.62
N ILE A 192 6.39 17.76 10.96
CA ILE A 192 5.13 17.25 10.43
C ILE A 192 4.96 17.74 8.98
N LEU A 193 4.73 16.80 8.05
CA LEU A 193 4.51 17.06 6.62
C LEU A 193 3.03 17.16 6.27
N SER A 194 2.21 16.31 6.89
CA SER A 194 0.75 16.44 6.85
C SER A 194 0.13 15.64 7.99
N VAL A 195 -1.04 16.10 8.44
CA VAL A 195 -2.00 15.26 9.18
C VAL A 195 -2.60 14.28 8.17
N ALA A 196 -2.70 13.00 8.54
CA ALA A 196 -3.28 11.95 7.71
C ALA A 196 -4.70 11.64 8.18
#